data_AF-A0A554L4G2-F1
#
_entry.id   AF-A0A554L4G2-F1
#
_cell.length_a   1.000
_cell.length_b   1.000
_cell.length_c   1.000
_cell.angle_alpha   90.00
_cell.angle_beta   90.00
_cell.angle_gamma   90.00
#
_symmetry.space_group_name_H-M   'P 1'
#
loop_
_entity.id
_entity.type
_entity.pdbx_description
1 polymer ?
#
loop_
_entity_poly.entity_id
_entity_poly.type
_entity_poly.pdbx_seq_one_letter_code
_entity_poly.pdbx_strand_id
1 'polypeptide(L)'
;MKKTIWVNTIVNNEENFIWFSVMSVIDHVDKVLIYDTGSTDKTVEIIKKIIALKVNKIILKQVGEVDTNEFPKVRQEMLDVSQADWILVLDGDEIWWEKSITLLKDEIKKKGEKIDGIVVPMVVSIGDIYHSQEEKAGKYNLLGRVGHYSLRAINKKITGLHVDWPYGKESYLDENNLPVQEREKIIFLDAPYLHVTHLKRSSVKRKYDKYKSELGQDFPNDKLPEIFYKPHPEIVPAPFNKISGIDLIKAKLLSSLRKIKRKLK
;
A
#
# COMPACT_ATOMS: atom_id res chain seq x y z
N MET A 1 -6.50 26.97 -7.19
CA MET A 1 -5.21 26.45 -7.68
C MET A 1 -5.29 24.93 -7.82
N LYS A 2 -4.59 24.34 -8.80
CA LYS A 2 -4.51 22.87 -8.96
C LYS A 2 -3.67 22.34 -7.79
N LYS A 3 -4.22 21.41 -6.99
CA LYS A 3 -3.48 20.73 -5.93
C LYS A 3 -2.58 19.65 -6.54
N THR A 4 -1.34 19.60 -6.07
CA THR A 4 -0.33 18.65 -6.49
C THR A 4 -0.28 17.45 -5.55
N ILE A 5 -0.18 16.24 -6.10
CA ILE A 5 -0.16 14.99 -5.34
C ILE A 5 1.10 14.21 -5.72
N TRP A 6 1.94 13.90 -4.75
CA TRP A 6 3.08 12.98 -4.94
C TRP A 6 2.84 11.68 -4.19
N VAL A 7 3.33 10.58 -4.75
CA VAL A 7 3.31 9.26 -4.10
C VAL A 7 4.63 9.00 -3.43
N ASN A 8 4.60 8.47 -2.20
CA ASN A 8 5.77 7.95 -1.50
C ASN A 8 5.67 6.43 -1.37
N THR A 9 6.59 5.72 -2.01
CA THR A 9 6.70 4.25 -2.00
C THR A 9 8.06 3.81 -1.48
N ILE A 10 8.07 2.98 -0.42
CA ILE A 10 9.27 2.27 0.04
C ILE A 10 9.15 0.81 -0.40
N VAL A 11 10.21 0.26 -0.99
CA VAL A 11 10.20 -1.11 -1.55
C VAL A 11 11.40 -1.92 -1.09
N ASN A 12 11.18 -3.23 -0.91
CA ASN A 12 12.23 -4.22 -0.71
C ASN A 12 11.72 -5.58 -1.18
N ASN A 13 12.30 -6.09 -2.26
CA ASN A 13 11.96 -7.36 -2.91
C ASN A 13 10.44 -7.49 -3.22
N GLU A 14 9.95 -6.59 -4.05
CA GLU A 14 8.54 -6.43 -4.45
C GLU A 14 8.27 -6.81 -5.92
N GLU A 15 9.12 -7.62 -6.57
CA GLU A 15 9.07 -7.85 -8.02
C GLU A 15 7.71 -8.40 -8.53
N ASN A 16 6.98 -9.13 -7.68
CA ASN A 16 5.69 -9.70 -8.03
C ASN A 16 4.59 -8.65 -8.25
N PHE A 17 4.68 -7.51 -7.57
CA PHE A 17 3.56 -6.56 -7.49
C PHE A 17 3.92 -5.10 -7.70
N ILE A 18 5.22 -4.73 -7.65
CA ILE A 18 5.64 -3.33 -7.78
C ILE A 18 5.19 -2.67 -9.08
N TRP A 19 5.15 -3.45 -10.17
CA TRP A 19 4.61 -2.98 -11.45
C TRP A 19 3.14 -2.55 -11.30
N PHE A 20 2.30 -3.46 -10.80
CA PHE A 20 0.87 -3.23 -10.66
C PHE A 20 0.56 -2.13 -9.66
N SER A 21 1.31 -2.09 -8.56
CA SER A 21 1.19 -1.05 -7.53
C SER A 21 1.40 0.35 -8.14
N VAL A 22 2.58 0.62 -8.71
CA VAL A 22 2.89 1.95 -9.27
C VAL A 22 1.98 2.28 -10.46
N MET A 23 1.77 1.33 -11.37
CA MET A 23 0.97 1.58 -12.57
C MET A 23 -0.52 1.82 -12.26
N SER A 24 -1.02 1.36 -11.12
CA SER A 24 -2.41 1.63 -10.69
C SER A 24 -2.67 3.09 -10.31
N VAL A 25 -1.62 3.87 -9.97
CA VAL A 25 -1.77 5.25 -9.48
C VAL A 25 -1.09 6.30 -10.34
N ILE A 26 -0.07 5.93 -11.13
CA ILE A 26 0.89 6.89 -11.72
C ILE A 26 0.26 7.95 -12.63
N ASP A 27 -0.85 7.62 -13.28
CA ASP A 27 -1.58 8.54 -14.17
C ASP A 27 -2.54 9.48 -13.42
N HIS A 28 -2.76 9.24 -12.12
CA HIS A 28 -3.63 10.04 -11.27
C HIS A 28 -2.89 11.09 -10.44
N VAL A 29 -1.58 10.93 -10.25
CA VAL A 29 -0.73 11.76 -9.40
C VAL A 29 0.26 12.58 -10.23
N ASP A 30 0.95 13.57 -9.65
CA ASP A 30 1.93 14.39 -10.37
C ASP A 30 3.31 13.71 -10.41
N LYS A 31 3.74 13.08 -9.31
CA LYS A 31 5.04 12.37 -9.23
C LYS A 31 4.96 11.14 -8.32
N VAL A 32 5.86 10.18 -8.53
CA VAL A 32 6.06 9.01 -7.66
C VAL A 32 7.52 8.97 -7.20
N LEU A 33 7.72 9.00 -5.90
CA LEU A 33 9.01 8.83 -5.26
C LEU A 33 9.12 7.37 -4.79
N ILE A 34 10.12 6.64 -5.29
CA ILE A 34 10.33 5.23 -4.98
C ILE A 34 11.70 5.09 -4.32
N TYR A 35 11.70 4.70 -3.05
CA TYR A 35 12.93 4.45 -2.28
C TYR A 35 13.09 2.94 -2.09
N ASP A 36 14.12 2.38 -2.72
CA ASP A 36 14.48 0.97 -2.60
C ASP A 36 15.43 0.76 -1.42
N THR A 37 15.03 -0.09 -0.48
CA THR A 37 15.80 -0.36 0.73
C THR A 37 16.59 -1.66 0.63
N GLY A 38 17.27 -1.88 -0.49
CA GLY A 38 18.17 -3.03 -0.70
C GLY A 38 17.48 -4.24 -1.33
N SER A 39 16.71 -4.05 -2.39
CA SER A 39 16.18 -5.19 -3.16
C SER A 39 17.32 -5.97 -3.84
N THR A 40 17.19 -7.29 -3.85
CA THR A 40 18.11 -8.24 -4.48
C THR A 40 17.47 -9.07 -5.58
N ASP A 41 16.15 -8.92 -5.76
CA ASP A 41 15.36 -9.50 -6.83
C ASP A 41 15.21 -8.50 -8.01
N LYS A 42 14.28 -8.74 -8.93
CA LYS A 42 14.08 -7.91 -10.12
C LYS A 42 13.35 -6.58 -9.86
N THR A 43 13.05 -6.22 -8.60
CA THR A 43 12.28 -5.01 -8.24
C THR A 43 12.83 -3.75 -8.90
N VAL A 44 14.14 -3.49 -8.76
CA VAL A 44 14.78 -2.29 -9.32
C VAL A 44 14.75 -2.30 -10.85
N GLU A 45 14.91 -3.46 -11.49
CA GLU A 45 14.84 -3.59 -12.94
C GLU A 45 13.42 -3.31 -13.46
N ILE A 46 12.40 -3.82 -12.77
CA ILE A 46 11.00 -3.55 -13.08
C ILE A 46 10.70 -2.05 -12.95
N ILE A 47 11.15 -1.39 -11.86
CA ILE A 47 10.96 0.06 -11.68
C ILE A 47 11.61 0.85 -12.83
N LYS A 48 12.80 0.44 -13.29
CA LYS A 48 13.46 1.07 -14.45
C LYS A 48 12.64 0.94 -15.73
N LYS A 49 11.91 -0.17 -15.94
CA LYS A 49 10.96 -0.30 -17.06
C LYS A 49 9.80 0.69 -16.93
N ILE A 50 9.27 0.90 -15.71
CA ILE A 50 8.21 1.89 -15.48
C ILE A 50 8.74 3.31 -15.77
N ILE A 51 9.95 3.66 -15.33
CA ILE A 51 10.59 4.96 -15.60
C ILE A 51 10.70 5.21 -17.11
N ALA A 52 11.11 4.19 -17.88
CA ALA A 52 11.22 4.30 -19.33
C ALA A 52 9.88 4.56 -20.02
N LEU A 53 8.76 4.05 -19.47
CA LEU A 53 7.41 4.26 -20.00
C LEU A 53 6.75 5.55 -19.51
N LYS A 54 7.04 5.96 -18.28
CA LYS A 54 6.45 7.11 -17.58
C LYS A 54 7.52 8.16 -17.33
N VAL A 55 8.04 8.70 -18.44
CA VAL A 55 9.13 9.67 -18.44
C VAL A 55 8.80 10.86 -17.54
N ASN A 56 9.75 11.29 -16.72
CA ASN A 56 9.64 12.40 -15.76
C ASN A 56 8.60 12.23 -14.64
N LYS A 57 7.97 11.06 -14.51
CA LYS A 57 6.97 10.80 -13.44
C LYS A 57 7.57 10.22 -12.18
N ILE A 58 8.72 9.55 -12.27
CA ILE A 58 9.28 8.76 -11.18
C ILE A 58 10.66 9.31 -10.77
N ILE A 59 10.89 9.39 -9.47
CA ILE A 59 12.23 9.53 -8.88
C ILE A 59 12.53 8.24 -8.14
N LEU A 60 13.59 7.54 -8.54
CA LEU A 60 14.08 6.33 -7.86
C LEU A 60 15.34 6.66 -7.07
N LYS A 61 15.37 6.28 -5.79
CA LYS A 61 16.56 6.32 -4.93
C LYS A 61 16.79 4.93 -4.33
N GLN A 62 18.02 4.44 -4.34
CA GLN A 62 18.41 3.25 -3.59
C GLN A 62 19.11 3.70 -2.31
N VAL A 63 18.57 3.31 -1.15
CA VAL A 63 19.07 3.75 0.17
C VAL A 63 19.75 2.63 0.96
N GLY A 64 19.82 1.41 0.40
CA GLY A 64 20.43 0.25 1.06
C GLY A 64 19.48 -0.40 2.07
N GLU A 65 19.95 -1.47 2.72
CA GLU A 65 19.17 -2.11 3.78
C GLU A 65 18.93 -1.16 4.95
N VAL A 66 17.72 -1.16 5.48
CA VAL A 66 17.33 -0.31 6.61
C VAL A 66 16.70 -1.13 7.72
N ASP A 67 17.02 -0.78 8.95
CA ASP A 67 16.40 -1.42 10.12
C ASP A 67 15.08 -0.74 10.57
N THR A 68 14.53 -1.20 11.68
CA THR A 68 13.25 -0.69 12.22
C THR A 68 13.30 0.76 12.71
N ASN A 69 14.47 1.28 13.05
CA ASN A 69 14.69 2.64 13.53
C ASN A 69 15.12 3.59 12.40
N GLU A 70 15.69 3.04 11.32
CA GLU A 70 16.05 3.80 10.12
C GLU A 70 14.87 3.97 9.17
N PHE A 71 13.96 3.00 9.12
CA PHE A 71 12.79 3.05 8.24
C PHE A 71 11.96 4.35 8.36
N PRO A 72 11.64 4.87 9.56
CA PRO A 72 10.94 6.15 9.70
C PRO A 72 11.75 7.34 9.19
N LYS A 73 13.09 7.29 9.28
CA LYS A 73 13.99 8.32 8.75
C LYS A 73 13.94 8.35 7.22
N VAL A 74 13.87 7.18 6.58
CA VAL A 74 13.65 7.07 5.13
C VAL A 74 12.33 7.73 4.75
N ARG A 75 11.25 7.45 5.49
CA ARG A 75 9.93 8.04 5.25
C ARG A 75 9.91 9.56 5.49
N GLN A 76 10.59 10.03 6.53
CA GLN A 76 10.80 11.45 6.79
C GLN A 76 11.53 12.11 5.62
N GLU A 77 12.62 11.51 5.12
CA GLU A 77 13.34 12.03 3.97
C GLU A 77 12.42 12.15 2.74
N MET A 78 11.59 11.13 2.49
CA MET A 78 10.59 11.16 1.41
C MET A 78 9.58 12.28 1.58
N LEU A 79 9.12 12.55 2.81
CA LEU A 79 8.23 13.65 3.13
C LEU A 79 8.89 15.01 2.84
N ASP A 80 10.15 15.17 3.23
CA ASP A 80 10.92 16.42 3.07
C ASP A 80 11.15 16.76 1.59
N VAL A 81 11.56 15.78 0.79
CA VAL A 81 11.86 15.99 -0.64
C VAL A 81 10.61 16.12 -1.51
N SER A 82 9.45 15.71 -1.01
CA SER A 82 8.22 15.71 -1.79
C SER A 82 7.66 17.11 -1.98
N GLN A 83 7.82 17.68 -3.18
CA GLN A 83 7.34 19.01 -3.52
C GLN A 83 5.89 18.96 -4.01
N ALA A 84 4.98 18.64 -3.10
CA ALA A 84 3.55 18.54 -3.37
C ALA A 84 2.70 19.15 -2.25
N ASP A 85 1.43 19.41 -2.55
CA ASP A 85 0.44 19.78 -1.53
C ASP A 85 -0.01 18.56 -0.71
N TRP A 86 -0.04 17.39 -1.35
CA TRP A 86 -0.54 16.14 -0.78
C TRP A 86 0.43 14.97 -1.02
N ILE A 87 0.58 14.11 -0.04
CA ILE A 87 1.25 12.82 -0.16
C ILE A 87 0.23 11.70 -0.21
N LEU A 88 0.38 10.78 -1.16
CA LEU A 88 -0.24 9.47 -1.17
C LEU A 88 0.80 8.44 -0.74
N VAL A 89 0.60 7.80 0.40
CA VAL A 89 1.42 6.66 0.83
C VAL A 89 0.98 5.44 0.03
N LEU A 90 1.91 4.79 -0.66
CA LEU A 90 1.65 3.59 -1.46
C LEU A 90 2.76 2.58 -1.22
N ASP A 91 2.42 1.45 -0.62
CA ASP A 91 3.38 0.34 -0.48
C ASP A 91 3.45 -0.49 -1.77
N GLY A 92 4.59 -1.16 -2.02
CA GLY A 92 4.84 -1.93 -3.24
C GLY A 92 3.93 -3.16 -3.44
N ASP A 93 3.11 -3.49 -2.44
CA ASP A 93 2.12 -4.56 -2.43
C ASP A 93 0.67 -4.03 -2.37
N GLU A 94 0.45 -2.77 -2.74
CA GLU A 94 -0.87 -2.13 -2.77
C GLU A 94 -1.27 -1.77 -4.20
N ILE A 95 -2.46 -2.19 -4.62
CA ILE A 95 -2.96 -2.00 -5.99
C ILE A 95 -4.33 -1.32 -5.94
N TRP A 96 -4.44 -0.14 -6.56
CA TRP A 96 -5.68 0.62 -6.58
C TRP A 96 -6.59 0.23 -7.76
N TRP A 97 -7.90 0.24 -7.52
CA TRP A 97 -8.88 0.28 -8.62
C TRP A 97 -8.89 1.67 -9.25
N GLU A 98 -9.08 1.73 -10.56
CA GLU A 98 -9.08 3.00 -11.31
C GLU A 98 -10.16 3.96 -10.79
N LYS A 99 -11.35 3.42 -10.46
CA LYS A 99 -12.43 4.19 -9.82
C LYS A 99 -12.01 4.74 -8.45
N SER A 100 -11.38 3.92 -7.61
CA SER A 100 -10.97 4.31 -6.25
C SER A 100 -9.94 5.43 -6.26
N ILE A 101 -8.86 5.29 -7.04
CA ILE A 101 -7.81 6.32 -7.10
C ILE A 101 -8.33 7.62 -7.72
N THR A 102 -9.25 7.52 -8.68
CA THR A 102 -9.94 8.69 -9.24
C THR A 102 -10.79 9.41 -8.20
N LEU A 103 -11.58 8.66 -7.41
CA LEU A 103 -12.36 9.23 -6.31
C LEU A 103 -11.46 9.94 -5.28
N LEU A 104 -10.35 9.32 -4.88
CA LEU A 104 -9.39 9.93 -3.95
C LEU A 104 -8.82 11.24 -4.50
N LYS A 105 -8.35 11.23 -5.76
CA LYS A 105 -7.81 12.42 -6.43
C LYS A 105 -8.85 13.55 -6.50
N ASP A 106 -10.08 13.22 -6.85
CA ASP A 106 -11.18 14.19 -6.95
C ASP A 106 -11.57 14.76 -5.59
N GLU A 107 -11.54 13.94 -4.54
CA GLU A 107 -11.83 14.38 -3.18
C GLU A 107 -10.77 15.37 -2.69
N ILE A 108 -9.48 15.07 -2.92
CA ILE A 108 -8.37 16.01 -2.65
C ILE A 108 -8.59 17.32 -3.42
N LYS A 109 -8.90 17.25 -4.71
CA LYS A 109 -9.13 18.44 -5.54
C LYS A 109 -10.26 19.32 -4.98
N LYS A 110 -11.39 18.70 -4.63
CA LYS A 110 -12.63 19.38 -4.19
C LYS A 110 -12.52 19.90 -2.75
N LYS A 111 -12.03 19.09 -1.81
CA LYS A 111 -12.09 19.37 -0.38
C LYS A 111 -10.74 19.54 0.30
N GLY A 112 -9.62 19.32 -0.38
CA GLY A 112 -8.30 19.27 0.24
C GLY A 112 -7.78 20.56 0.91
N GLU A 113 -8.49 21.69 0.87
CA GLU A 113 -8.16 22.84 1.74
C GLU A 113 -8.80 22.73 3.14
N LYS A 114 -9.79 21.84 3.30
CA LYS A 114 -10.62 21.70 4.50
C LYS A 114 -10.32 20.42 5.29
N ILE A 115 -9.49 19.54 4.73
CA ILE A 115 -9.20 18.22 5.30
C ILE A 115 -7.69 18.02 5.43
N ASP A 116 -7.29 17.30 6.47
CA ASP A 116 -5.90 17.01 6.82
C ASP A 116 -5.45 15.66 6.24
N GLY A 117 -6.37 14.73 5.99
CA GLY A 117 -6.05 13.41 5.49
C GLY A 117 -7.28 12.58 5.13
N ILE A 118 -7.03 11.47 4.43
CA ILE A 118 -8.07 10.57 3.93
C ILE A 118 -7.73 9.14 4.35
N VAL A 119 -8.64 8.55 5.12
CA VAL A 119 -8.67 7.14 5.47
C VAL A 119 -9.54 6.40 4.45
N VAL A 120 -9.04 5.27 3.97
CA VAL A 120 -9.73 4.42 2.98
C VAL A 120 -9.81 2.97 3.46
N PRO A 121 -10.77 2.18 2.98
CA PRO A 121 -10.80 0.74 3.20
C PRO A 121 -9.67 0.02 2.45
N MET A 122 -9.25 -1.15 2.96
CA MET A 122 -8.33 -2.06 2.27
C MET A 122 -8.98 -3.44 2.11
N VAL A 123 -8.84 -4.02 0.93
CA VAL A 123 -9.20 -5.41 0.66
C VAL A 123 -7.93 -6.24 0.78
N VAL A 124 -7.84 -7.14 1.77
CA VAL A 124 -6.61 -7.88 2.06
C VAL A 124 -6.65 -9.24 1.40
N SER A 125 -5.81 -9.49 0.39
CA SER A 125 -5.71 -10.81 -0.23
C SER A 125 -5.07 -11.83 0.72
N ILE A 126 -5.49 -13.09 0.65
CA ILE A 126 -4.95 -14.17 1.48
C ILE A 126 -4.95 -15.49 0.72
N GLY A 127 -3.84 -16.23 0.79
CA GLY A 127 -3.64 -17.44 -0.03
C GLY A 127 -3.27 -17.10 -1.47
N ASP A 128 -4.18 -16.45 -2.20
CA ASP A 128 -3.96 -15.89 -3.53
C ASP A 128 -4.79 -14.61 -3.76
N ILE A 129 -4.72 -14.03 -4.96
CA ILE A 129 -5.46 -12.80 -5.29
C ILE A 129 -6.98 -13.00 -5.35
N TYR A 130 -7.45 -14.24 -5.47
CA TYR A 130 -8.87 -14.59 -5.63
C TYR A 130 -9.57 -14.84 -4.30
N HIS A 131 -8.88 -14.63 -3.17
CA HIS A 131 -9.49 -14.72 -1.87
C HIS A 131 -9.09 -13.54 -1.00
N SER A 132 -10.05 -13.01 -0.24
CA SER A 132 -9.84 -11.92 0.69
C SER A 132 -10.02 -12.36 2.14
N GLN A 133 -9.30 -11.71 3.04
CA GLN A 133 -9.49 -11.90 4.46
C GLN A 133 -10.84 -11.30 4.90
N GLU A 134 -11.51 -11.96 5.84
CA GLU A 134 -12.78 -11.46 6.41
C GLU A 134 -12.58 -10.09 7.07
N GLU A 135 -13.57 -9.20 6.92
CA GLU A 135 -13.53 -7.84 7.50
C GLU A 135 -13.26 -7.84 9.02
N LYS A 136 -13.84 -8.83 9.73
CA LYS A 136 -13.65 -9.01 11.19
C LYS A 136 -12.21 -9.30 11.60
N ALA A 137 -11.34 -9.68 10.66
CA ALA A 137 -9.93 -9.85 10.96
C ALA A 137 -9.18 -8.51 11.06
N GLY A 138 -9.74 -7.45 10.48
CA GLY A 138 -9.22 -6.10 10.57
C GLY A 138 -9.47 -5.53 11.96
N LYS A 139 -8.42 -4.97 12.56
CA LYS A 139 -8.44 -4.45 13.93
C LYS A 139 -8.10 -2.96 14.02
N TYR A 140 -7.97 -2.29 12.89
CA TYR A 140 -7.72 -0.85 12.88
C TYR A 140 -8.98 -0.13 13.33
N ASN A 141 -8.86 0.72 14.34
CA ASN A 141 -9.92 1.59 14.82
C ASN A 141 -9.65 3.01 14.34
N LEU A 142 -10.30 3.43 13.26
CA LEU A 142 -10.13 4.74 12.64
C LEU A 142 -11.50 5.37 12.41
N LEU A 143 -11.69 6.62 12.83
CA LEU A 143 -12.95 7.36 12.66
C LEU A 143 -14.17 6.61 13.22
N GLY A 144 -14.00 5.93 14.36
CA GLY A 144 -15.06 5.12 15.00
C GLY A 144 -15.41 3.82 14.27
N ARG A 145 -14.60 3.40 13.28
CA ARG A 145 -14.80 2.18 12.50
C ARG A 145 -13.71 1.17 12.84
N VAL A 146 -14.11 -0.06 13.11
CA VAL A 146 -13.18 -1.19 13.31
C VAL A 146 -13.14 -2.05 12.05
N GLY A 147 -11.94 -2.29 11.52
CA GLY A 147 -11.78 -3.13 10.34
C GLY A 147 -10.44 -2.97 9.64
N HIS A 148 -10.48 -3.13 8.32
CA HIS A 148 -9.35 -3.02 7.41
C HIS A 148 -9.34 -1.60 6.83
N TYR A 149 -8.73 -0.66 7.55
CA TYR A 149 -8.70 0.76 7.19
C TYR A 149 -7.29 1.32 7.35
N SER A 150 -6.93 2.27 6.49
CA SER A 150 -5.61 2.90 6.54
C SER A 150 -5.67 4.36 6.07
N LEU A 151 -4.91 5.23 6.74
CA LEU A 151 -4.60 6.57 6.24
C LEU A 151 -3.72 6.44 4.99
N ARG A 152 -4.17 7.01 3.86
CA ARG A 152 -3.44 6.91 2.59
C ARG A 152 -3.09 8.25 1.98
N ALA A 153 -3.93 9.26 2.12
CA ALA A 153 -3.61 10.61 1.66
C ALA A 153 -3.43 11.57 2.85
N ILE A 154 -2.38 12.39 2.81
CA ILE A 154 -1.99 13.30 3.88
C ILE A 154 -1.72 14.69 3.27
N ASN A 155 -2.31 15.72 3.88
CA ASN A 155 -2.09 17.10 3.50
C ASN A 155 -0.77 17.61 4.08
N LYS A 156 0.16 18.08 3.24
CA LYS A 156 1.45 18.60 3.71
C LYS A 156 1.34 19.96 4.43
N LYS A 157 0.18 20.62 4.37
CA LYS A 157 -0.05 21.90 5.08
C LYS A 157 -0.28 21.74 6.58
N ILE A 158 -0.35 20.51 7.10
CA ILE A 158 -0.36 20.27 8.55
C ILE A 158 0.93 20.87 9.14
N THR A 159 0.78 21.75 10.13
CA THR A 159 1.92 22.39 10.80
C THR A 159 2.80 21.32 11.46
N GLY A 160 4.12 21.46 11.34
CA GLY A 160 5.07 20.53 11.94
C GLY A 160 4.94 19.07 11.51
N LEU A 161 4.32 18.79 10.35
CA LEU A 161 4.15 17.43 9.84
C LEU A 161 5.50 16.71 9.74
N HIS A 162 5.63 15.59 10.45
CA HIS A 162 6.83 14.76 10.46
C HIS A 162 6.47 13.27 10.61
N VAL A 163 7.45 12.39 10.45
CA VAL A 163 7.35 10.95 10.62
C VAL A 163 8.23 10.52 11.78
N ASP A 164 7.68 9.71 12.67
CA ASP A 164 8.41 9.10 13.79
C ASP A 164 7.85 7.70 14.11
N TRP A 165 8.33 7.12 15.20
CA TRP A 165 8.05 5.81 15.77
C TRP A 165 8.62 4.65 14.95
N PRO A 166 9.09 3.57 15.61
CA PRO A 166 9.74 2.48 14.92
C PRO A 166 8.79 1.76 13.96
N TYR A 167 9.36 1.16 12.91
CA TYR A 167 8.60 0.41 11.90
C TYR A 167 7.62 -0.59 12.53
N GLY A 168 6.39 -0.61 11.99
CA GLY A 168 5.26 -1.36 12.55
C GLY A 168 4.40 -0.55 13.52
N LYS A 169 4.93 0.55 14.06
CA LYS A 169 4.16 1.61 14.74
C LYS A 169 4.30 2.96 14.07
N GLU A 170 5.24 3.14 13.14
CA GLU A 170 5.46 4.33 12.31
C GLU A 170 4.17 5.12 12.05
N SER A 171 4.23 6.43 12.31
CA SER A 171 3.11 7.33 12.08
C SER A 171 3.57 8.67 11.55
N TYR A 172 2.70 9.30 10.75
CA TYR A 172 2.78 10.73 10.50
C TYR A 172 2.18 11.47 11.71
N LEU A 173 2.87 12.49 12.18
CA LEU A 173 2.57 13.25 13.39
C LEU A 173 2.51 14.75 13.07
N ASP A 174 1.73 15.50 13.82
CA ASP A 174 1.73 16.97 13.77
C ASP A 174 2.76 17.58 14.73
N GLU A 175 2.78 18.91 14.86
CA GLU A 175 3.71 19.63 15.74
C GLU A 175 3.62 19.25 17.23
N ASN A 176 2.50 18.65 17.66
CA ASN A 176 2.24 18.22 19.03
C ASN A 176 2.45 16.71 19.23
N ASN A 177 2.99 16.00 18.25
CA ASN A 177 3.10 14.54 18.21
C ASN A 177 1.75 13.80 18.21
N LEU A 178 0.68 14.45 17.76
CA LEU A 178 -0.61 13.78 17.56
C LEU A 178 -0.60 13.06 16.21
N PRO A 179 -0.93 11.76 16.14
CA PRO A 179 -1.04 11.05 14.88
C PRO A 179 -2.04 11.69 13.94
N VAL A 180 -1.66 11.84 12.67
CA VAL A 180 -2.52 12.47 11.66
C VAL A 180 -3.89 11.81 11.62
N GLN A 181 -3.97 10.48 11.70
CA GLN A 181 -5.22 9.72 11.71
C GLN A 181 -6.15 9.97 12.91
N GLU A 182 -5.67 10.64 13.96
CA GLU A 182 -6.43 11.03 15.16
C GLU A 182 -6.89 12.50 15.13
N ARG A 183 -6.49 13.27 14.10
CA ARG A 183 -6.90 14.68 13.94
C ARG A 183 -8.36 14.81 13.53
N GLU A 184 -8.98 15.94 13.89
CA GLU A 184 -10.41 16.19 13.64
C GLU A 184 -10.77 16.29 12.14
N LYS A 185 -9.85 16.78 11.32
CA LYS A 185 -10.06 17.04 9.88
C LYS A 185 -9.73 15.85 8.99
N ILE A 186 -9.71 14.64 9.55
CA ILE A 186 -9.58 13.40 8.79
C ILE A 186 -10.94 12.92 8.32
N ILE A 187 -11.03 12.52 7.06
CA ILE A 187 -12.27 11.98 6.49
C ILE A 187 -12.11 10.51 6.10
N PHE A 188 -13.24 9.81 6.11
CA PHE A 188 -13.36 8.50 5.48
C PHE A 188 -13.80 8.68 4.03
N LEU A 189 -13.15 7.97 3.11
CA LEU A 189 -13.56 7.85 1.71
C LEU A 189 -13.67 6.38 1.33
N ASP A 190 -14.82 5.97 0.81
CA ASP A 190 -15.03 4.61 0.30
C ASP A 190 -14.37 4.43 -1.08
N ALA A 191 -13.05 4.36 -1.05
CA ALA A 191 -12.16 4.20 -2.20
C ALA A 191 -11.15 3.09 -1.88
N PRO A 192 -11.56 1.81 -1.93
CA PRO A 192 -10.70 0.71 -1.52
C PRO A 192 -9.47 0.57 -2.41
N TYR A 193 -8.43 -0.07 -1.88
CA TYR A 193 -7.32 -0.66 -2.64
C TYR A 193 -7.10 -2.12 -2.21
N LEU A 194 -6.49 -2.91 -3.08
CA LEU A 194 -6.14 -4.30 -2.82
C LEU A 194 -4.76 -4.35 -2.15
N HIS A 195 -4.64 -5.02 -1.02
CA HIS A 195 -3.39 -5.25 -0.31
C HIS A 195 -2.99 -6.72 -0.39
N VAL A 196 -1.90 -7.02 -1.10
CA VAL A 196 -1.44 -8.40 -1.34
C VAL A 196 -0.37 -8.84 -0.35
N THR A 197 -0.32 -8.22 0.83
CA THR A 197 0.77 -8.39 1.79
C THR A 197 0.97 -9.81 2.32
N HIS A 198 -0.11 -10.61 2.32
CA HIS A 198 -0.11 -12.01 2.80
C HIS A 198 0.13 -13.04 1.69
N LEU A 199 0.34 -12.60 0.45
CA LEU A 199 0.66 -13.49 -0.66
C LEU A 199 2.15 -13.84 -0.67
N LYS A 200 2.49 -14.90 -1.39
CA LYS A 200 3.87 -15.38 -1.50
C LYS A 200 4.75 -14.32 -2.18
N ARG A 201 5.84 -13.94 -1.53
CA ARG A 201 6.84 -13.01 -2.06
C ARG A 201 7.86 -13.75 -2.93
N SER A 202 8.58 -13.01 -3.75
CA SER A 202 9.71 -13.47 -4.57
C SER A 202 10.91 -13.97 -3.75
N SER A 203 11.16 -13.32 -2.61
CA SER A 203 12.33 -13.57 -1.76
C SER A 203 11.93 -13.90 -0.32
N VAL A 204 12.62 -14.89 0.25
CA VAL A 204 12.55 -15.24 1.68
C VAL A 204 13.42 -14.33 2.57
N LYS A 205 14.22 -13.43 1.99
CA LYS A 205 15.22 -12.62 2.70
C LYS A 205 14.66 -11.42 3.48
N ARG A 206 13.34 -11.19 3.50
CA ARG A 206 12.78 -10.13 4.35
C ARG A 206 12.89 -10.55 5.82
N LYS A 207 13.24 -9.60 6.69
CA LYS A 207 13.33 -9.81 8.15
C LYS A 207 12.02 -10.34 8.79
N TYR A 208 10.87 -10.16 8.12
CA TYR A 208 9.56 -10.60 8.58
C TYR A 208 8.74 -11.25 7.45
N ASP A 209 8.53 -12.56 7.52
CA ASP A 209 7.60 -13.27 6.64
C ASP A 209 6.15 -13.00 7.06
N LYS A 210 5.36 -12.39 6.17
CA LYS A 210 3.95 -12.05 6.39
C LYS A 210 2.99 -13.00 5.66
N TYR A 211 3.50 -14.02 4.97
CA TYR A 211 2.69 -14.99 4.25
C TYR A 211 1.73 -15.72 5.20
N LYS A 212 0.47 -15.88 4.76
CA LYS A 212 -0.54 -16.62 5.52
C LYS A 212 -1.17 -17.68 4.64
N SER A 213 -0.89 -18.95 4.94
CA SER A 213 -1.63 -20.08 4.36
C SER A 213 -3.02 -20.18 4.96
N GLU A 214 -4.02 -19.64 4.25
CA GLU A 214 -5.43 -19.65 4.64
C GLU A 214 -6.30 -19.44 3.40
N LEU A 215 -7.48 -20.07 3.38
CA LEU A 215 -8.51 -19.80 2.39
C LEU A 215 -9.40 -18.69 2.93
N GLY A 216 -9.34 -17.55 2.24
CA GLY A 216 -10.20 -16.39 2.50
C GLY A 216 -11.63 -16.61 2.02
N GLN A 217 -12.39 -15.53 1.96
CA GLN A 217 -13.65 -15.46 1.24
C GLN A 217 -13.35 -15.30 -0.25
N ASP A 218 -14.18 -15.88 -1.11
CA ASP A 218 -14.02 -15.74 -2.56
C ASP A 218 -14.05 -14.27 -2.97
N PHE A 219 -13.03 -13.86 -3.70
CA PHE A 219 -12.88 -12.55 -4.33
C PHE A 219 -12.89 -12.73 -5.85
N PRO A 220 -14.07 -12.57 -6.49
CA PRO A 220 -14.25 -12.87 -7.91
C PRO A 220 -13.27 -12.15 -8.84
N ASN A 221 -12.87 -12.83 -9.93
CA ASN A 221 -11.93 -12.28 -10.92
C ASN A 221 -12.39 -10.93 -11.50
N ASP A 222 -13.67 -10.79 -11.80
CA ASP A 222 -14.28 -9.56 -12.34
C ASP A 222 -14.24 -8.38 -11.37
N LYS A 223 -13.78 -8.60 -10.13
CA LYS A 223 -13.61 -7.56 -9.10
C LYS A 223 -12.15 -7.23 -8.81
N LEU A 224 -11.19 -7.85 -9.48
CA LEU A 224 -9.77 -7.52 -9.33
C LEU A 224 -9.44 -6.14 -9.95
N PRO A 225 -8.40 -5.44 -9.46
CA PRO A 225 -7.95 -4.19 -10.06
C PRO A 225 -7.65 -4.33 -11.55
N GLU A 226 -8.11 -3.36 -12.34
CA GLU A 226 -8.08 -3.40 -13.80
C GLU A 226 -6.65 -3.50 -14.35
N ILE A 227 -5.68 -2.99 -13.59
CA ILE A 227 -4.26 -3.01 -13.96
C ILE A 227 -3.69 -4.43 -14.09
N PHE A 228 -4.25 -5.44 -13.43
CA PHE A 228 -3.81 -6.82 -13.58
C PHE A 228 -4.05 -7.39 -14.98
N TYR A 229 -5.01 -6.82 -15.71
CA TYR A 229 -5.36 -7.26 -17.06
C TYR A 229 -4.69 -6.43 -18.16
N LYS A 230 -4.01 -5.32 -17.80
CA LYS A 230 -3.31 -4.48 -18.78
C LYS A 230 -1.97 -5.14 -19.16
N PRO A 231 -1.50 -4.99 -20.42
CA PRO A 231 -0.22 -5.52 -20.84
C PRO A 231 0.94 -5.03 -19.97
N HIS A 232 1.88 -5.92 -19.69
CA HIS A 232 3.11 -5.61 -18.96
C HIS A 232 4.32 -6.30 -19.59
N PRO A 233 5.54 -5.78 -19.40
CA PRO A 233 6.76 -6.43 -19.85
C PRO A 233 6.90 -7.86 -19.32
N GLU A 234 7.59 -8.72 -20.06
CA GLU A 234 7.80 -10.13 -19.71
C GLU A 234 8.54 -10.34 -18.38
N ILE A 235 9.35 -9.35 -17.96
CA ILE A 235 10.05 -9.39 -16.67
C ILE A 235 9.10 -9.33 -15.48
N VAL A 236 7.89 -8.78 -15.66
CA VAL A 236 6.89 -8.65 -14.61
C VAL A 236 6.13 -9.99 -14.51
N PRO A 237 6.15 -10.65 -13.34
CA PRO A 237 5.41 -11.90 -13.15
C PRO A 237 3.90 -11.71 -13.32
N ALA A 238 3.22 -12.71 -13.86
CA ALA A 238 1.77 -12.70 -13.93
C ALA A 238 1.16 -12.77 -12.51
N PRO A 239 0.15 -11.93 -12.18
CA PRO A 239 -0.40 -11.83 -10.83
C PRO A 239 -1.36 -12.99 -10.50
N PHE A 240 -1.77 -13.78 -11.50
CA PHE A 240 -2.90 -14.71 -11.47
C PHE A 240 -2.62 -16.07 -10.82
N ASN A 241 -1.55 -16.20 -10.04
CA ASN A 241 -1.17 -17.45 -9.39
C ASN A 241 -2.23 -17.87 -8.36
N LYS A 242 -2.66 -19.15 -8.44
CA LYS A 242 -3.58 -19.75 -7.48
C LYS A 242 -2.83 -20.54 -6.41
N ILE A 243 -3.36 -20.54 -5.19
CA ILE A 243 -2.86 -21.45 -4.16
C ILE A 243 -3.03 -22.90 -4.61
N SER A 244 -1.98 -23.71 -4.48
CA SER A 244 -1.95 -25.08 -5.00
C SER A 244 -1.09 -26.00 -4.14
N GLY A 245 -1.14 -27.31 -4.41
CA GLY A 245 -0.30 -28.31 -3.76
C GLY A 245 -0.42 -28.35 -2.24
N ILE A 246 0.73 -28.43 -1.56
CA ILE A 246 0.83 -28.52 -0.09
C ILE A 246 0.27 -27.28 0.60
N ASP A 247 0.42 -26.09 0.01
CA ASP A 247 -0.09 -24.85 0.58
C ASP A 247 -1.63 -24.84 0.60
N LEU A 248 -2.28 -25.37 -0.44
CA LEU A 248 -3.74 -25.53 -0.46
C LEU A 248 -4.20 -26.52 0.62
N ILE A 249 -3.49 -27.62 0.81
CA ILE A 249 -3.81 -28.61 1.87
C ILE A 249 -3.69 -27.96 3.25
N LYS A 250 -2.58 -27.27 3.52
CA LYS A 250 -2.36 -26.53 4.77
C LYS A 250 -3.45 -25.48 5.00
N ALA A 251 -3.80 -24.70 3.96
CA ALA A 251 -4.83 -23.69 4.04
C ALA A 251 -6.19 -24.31 4.39
N LYS A 252 -6.60 -25.41 3.76
CA LYS A 252 -7.86 -26.12 4.10
C LYS A 252 -7.89 -26.57 5.57
N LEU A 253 -6.80 -27.10 6.10
CA LEU A 253 -6.72 -27.56 7.49
C LEU A 253 -6.72 -26.40 8.50
N LEU A 254 -5.99 -25.33 8.22
CA LEU A 254 -5.77 -24.25 9.19
C LEU A 254 -6.87 -23.19 9.18
N SER A 255 -7.63 -23.04 8.10
CA SER A 255 -8.60 -21.95 7.95
C SER A 255 -9.68 -21.97 9.03
N SER A 256 -10.25 -23.14 9.33
CA SER A 256 -11.29 -23.31 10.35
C SER A 256 -10.80 -22.91 11.74
N LEU A 257 -9.58 -23.34 12.11
CA LEU A 257 -8.95 -23.00 13.38
C LEU A 257 -8.67 -21.50 13.50
N ARG A 258 -8.19 -20.86 12.42
CA ARG A 258 -7.93 -19.41 12.39
C ARG A 258 -9.22 -18.61 12.52
N LYS A 259 -10.30 -19.02 11.85
CA LYS A 259 -11.61 -18.37 11.97
C LYS A 259 -12.16 -18.46 13.40
N ILE A 260 -12.05 -19.62 14.05
CA ILE A 260 -12.44 -19.77 15.47
C ILE A 260 -11.61 -18.86 16.37
N LYS A 261 -10.28 -18.85 16.21
CA LYS A 261 -9.38 -18.00 17.01
C LYS A 261 -9.69 -16.50 16.86
N ARG A 262 -10.16 -16.05 15.69
CA ARG A 262 -10.58 -14.66 15.47
C ARG A 262 -11.88 -14.31 16.19
N LYS A 263 -12.82 -15.25 16.34
CA LYS A 263 -14.09 -15.00 17.04
C LYS A 263 -13.95 -14.94 18.56
N LEU A 264 -12.87 -15.52 19.10
CA LEU A 264 -12.58 -15.56 20.54
C LEU A 264 -11.74 -14.36 21.03
N LYS A 265 -11.36 -13.44 20.14
CA LYS A 265 -10.51 -12.26 20.40
C LYS A 265 -11.24 -10.98 20.04
#